data_AF-J3K1E9-F1
#
_entry.id   AF-J3K1E9-F1
#
_cell.length_a   1.000
_cell.length_b   1.000
_cell.length_c   1.000
_cell.angle_alpha   90.00
_cell.angle_beta   90.00
_cell.angle_gamma   90.00
#
_symmetry.space_group_name_H-M   'P 1'
#
loop_
_entity.id
_entity.type
_entity.pdbx_description
1 polymer ?
#
loop_
_entity_poly.entity_id
_entity_poly.type
_entity_poly.pdbx_seq_one_letter_code
_entity_poly.pdbx_strand_id
1 'polypeptide(L)'
;MGNRDEAEAATTEQNDIAPPPYSPCEPPSQPFSTCQHVSPVAHFSMNQSVSPYHPFPTALSAYYQWKITRVFHLGDSTNHKLYTASTHAGISSKGPNIPCVVLYNGPSDKDPALAVVSEQKGWNLKSPISVITLPPLTPSSGPGLNLTNDPAAQGDTSSVTEIMRASVLSDRKTVVFRFSIEVGRDGFRRERFEWRKLKTDDPDYAKHAVKLLRFRSRPTSASSKDGSGAANFEGNGSDGWGDGCEVEVVAVFGWKPVWSMNKPFNIRFMGSGKTGELGDRWAVMAIITGMRIWFLDSQNRTIATSIE
;
A
#
# COMPACT_ATOMS: atom_id res chain seq x y z
N MET A 1 28.08 -9.25 -77.90
CA MET A 1 26.63 -9.47 -77.66
C MET A 1 26.20 -8.37 -76.69
N GLY A 2 25.58 -7.25 -77.04
CA GLY A 2 24.76 -6.90 -78.19
C GLY A 2 23.39 -6.39 -77.68
N ASN A 3 23.26 -5.06 -77.57
CA ASN A 3 22.06 -4.18 -77.45
C ASN A 3 21.06 -4.40 -76.29
N ARG A 4 20.51 -3.38 -75.58
CA ARG A 4 20.17 -1.95 -75.81
C ARG A 4 18.97 -1.71 -76.74
N ASP A 5 17.82 -1.40 -76.13
CA ASP A 5 16.72 -0.54 -76.60
C ASP A 5 16.36 0.32 -75.35
N GLU A 6 16.49 1.65 -75.27
CA GLU A 6 15.86 2.76 -76.05
C GLU A 6 14.34 2.61 -76.18
N ALA A 7 13.49 3.63 -76.10
CA ALA A 7 13.49 5.00 -75.59
C ALA A 7 12.05 5.50 -75.81
N GLU A 8 11.63 6.50 -75.05
CA GLU A 8 10.98 7.73 -75.50
C GLU A 8 9.86 8.24 -74.59
N ALA A 9 9.87 9.56 -74.52
CA ALA A 9 9.13 10.43 -73.66
C ALA A 9 7.72 10.71 -74.20
N ALA A 10 6.82 11.10 -73.29
CA ALA A 10 5.79 12.07 -73.62
C ALA A 10 5.54 12.96 -72.39
N THR A 11 5.82 14.24 -72.61
CA THR A 11 5.52 15.43 -71.81
C THR A 11 3.99 15.63 -71.67
N THR A 12 3.60 16.68 -70.92
CA THR A 12 2.27 17.34 -70.84
C THR A 12 1.54 17.00 -69.53
N GLU A 13 1.10 17.90 -68.65
CA GLU A 13 1.08 19.36 -68.64
C GLU A 13 0.95 19.87 -67.19
N GLN A 14 1.47 21.08 -67.02
CA GLN A 14 1.38 21.98 -65.89
C GLN A 14 -0.07 22.39 -65.62
N ASN A 15 -0.51 22.34 -64.36
CA ASN A 15 -1.53 23.24 -63.82
C ASN A 15 -1.37 23.33 -62.30
N ASP A 16 -0.40 24.16 -61.93
CA ASP A 16 -0.14 24.64 -60.58
C ASP A 16 -1.12 25.80 -60.32
N ILE A 17 -2.30 25.50 -59.78
CA ILE A 17 -3.28 26.53 -59.38
C ILE A 17 -2.99 26.89 -57.93
N ALA A 18 -2.32 28.02 -57.74
CA ALA A 18 -2.17 28.65 -56.43
C ALA A 18 -3.54 29.02 -55.83
N PRO A 19 -3.74 28.88 -54.50
CA PRO A 19 -4.98 29.30 -53.85
C PRO A 19 -5.12 30.84 -53.87
N PRO A 20 -6.35 31.37 -53.95
CA PRO A 20 -6.58 32.81 -54.01
C PRO A 20 -6.22 33.51 -52.69
N PRO A 21 -5.84 34.80 -52.73
CA PRO A 21 -5.51 35.57 -51.53
C PRO A 21 -6.76 35.86 -50.70
N TYR A 22 -6.69 35.58 -49.40
CA TYR A 22 -7.76 35.89 -48.46
C TYR A 22 -7.89 37.41 -48.26
N SER A 23 -9.07 37.96 -48.56
CA SER A 23 -9.51 39.25 -48.01
C SER A 23 -10.20 39.04 -46.66
N PRO A 24 -10.01 39.93 -45.66
CA PRO A 24 -10.65 39.78 -44.35
C PRO A 24 -12.16 40.05 -44.46
N CYS A 25 -12.99 39.06 -44.09
CA CYS A 25 -14.42 39.29 -43.86
C CYS A 25 -14.63 39.82 -42.44
N GLU A 26 -15.14 41.05 -42.34
CA GLU A 26 -15.65 41.66 -41.12
C GLU A 26 -17.08 41.14 -40.86
N PRO A 27 -17.41 40.58 -39.67
CA PRO A 27 -18.77 40.17 -39.38
C PRO A 27 -19.61 41.32 -38.77
N PRO A 28 -20.92 41.37 -39.09
CA PRO A 28 -21.82 42.44 -38.70
C PRO A 28 -22.30 42.34 -37.24
N SER A 29 -22.72 43.48 -36.70
CA SER A 29 -23.17 43.73 -35.34
C SER A 29 -24.56 43.17 -35.01
N GLN A 30 -24.61 42.37 -33.92
CA GLN A 30 -25.73 42.15 -32.96
C GLN A 30 -26.99 41.34 -33.41
N PRO A 31 -27.92 40.92 -32.50
CA PRO A 31 -27.76 40.15 -31.24
C PRO A 31 -28.82 39.00 -31.02
N PHE A 32 -28.61 38.21 -29.95
CA PHE A 32 -29.54 37.30 -29.21
C PHE A 32 -29.78 35.85 -29.67
N SER A 33 -29.30 34.86 -28.90
CA SER A 33 -30.12 34.11 -27.90
C SER A 33 -29.39 32.86 -27.40
N THR A 34 -29.38 32.75 -26.07
CA THR A 34 -28.62 31.81 -25.25
C THR A 34 -29.25 30.42 -25.21
N CYS A 35 -28.45 29.37 -25.45
CA CYS A 35 -28.66 28.03 -24.91
C CYS A 35 -27.28 27.45 -24.57
N GLN A 36 -26.77 27.75 -23.38
CA GLN A 36 -25.56 27.13 -22.85
C GLN A 36 -25.91 25.72 -22.38
N HIS A 37 -25.59 24.72 -23.18
CA HIS A 37 -25.47 23.33 -22.73
C HIS A 37 -24.19 23.23 -21.90
N VAL A 38 -24.32 23.45 -20.59
CA VAL A 38 -23.23 23.26 -19.64
C VAL A 38 -23.03 21.75 -19.46
N SER A 39 -22.03 21.20 -20.13
CA SER A 39 -21.48 19.90 -19.76
C SER A 39 -21.00 19.99 -18.30
N PRO A 40 -21.43 19.11 -17.38
CA PRO A 40 -20.92 19.16 -16.03
C PRO A 40 -19.45 18.71 -16.09
N VAL A 41 -18.55 19.68 -15.95
CA VAL A 41 -17.17 19.41 -15.57
C VAL A 41 -17.28 18.69 -14.23
N ALA A 42 -16.90 17.41 -14.21
CA ALA A 42 -16.77 16.68 -12.97
C ALA A 42 -15.74 17.42 -12.11
N HIS A 43 -16.23 18.22 -11.17
CA HIS A 43 -15.41 18.75 -10.10
C HIS A 43 -14.91 17.53 -9.34
N PHE A 44 -13.66 17.15 -9.58
CA PHE A 44 -12.93 16.33 -8.62
C PHE A 44 -12.86 17.16 -7.35
N SER A 45 -13.85 16.98 -6.47
CA SER A 45 -13.75 17.41 -5.08
C SER A 45 -12.63 16.57 -4.50
N MET A 46 -11.39 17.08 -4.60
CA MET A 46 -10.34 16.68 -3.69
C MET A 46 -10.83 17.16 -2.32
N ASN A 47 -11.65 16.33 -1.66
CA ASN A 47 -11.69 16.35 -0.22
C ASN A 47 -10.24 16.15 0.19
N GLN A 48 -9.59 17.23 0.61
CA GLN A 48 -8.31 17.17 1.29
C GLN A 48 -8.56 16.27 2.49
N SER A 49 -8.17 15.01 2.33
CA SER A 49 -8.13 14.07 3.43
C SER A 49 -7.16 14.70 4.43
N VAL A 50 -7.67 15.11 5.59
CA VAL A 50 -6.87 15.59 6.74
C VAL A 50 -6.03 14.45 7.33
N SER A 51 -6.07 13.27 6.70
CA SER A 51 -5.20 12.14 6.95
C SER A 51 -3.76 12.49 6.63
N PRO A 52 -2.79 12.20 7.52
CA PRO A 52 -1.38 12.27 7.16
C PRO A 52 -0.99 11.24 6.10
N TYR A 53 -1.91 10.32 5.74
CA TYR A 53 -1.69 9.26 4.79
C TYR A 53 -2.21 9.66 3.40
N HIS A 54 -1.35 9.53 2.39
CA HIS A 54 -1.82 9.47 1.00
C HIS A 54 -2.39 8.08 0.71
N PRO A 55 -3.49 7.96 -0.05
CA PRO A 55 -4.02 6.66 -0.45
C PRO A 55 -2.95 5.82 -1.13
N PHE A 56 -2.73 4.61 -0.61
CA PHE A 56 -1.77 3.69 -1.22
C PHE A 56 -2.37 3.05 -2.48
N PRO A 57 -1.56 2.89 -3.55
CA PRO A 57 -1.92 2.03 -4.67
C PRO A 57 -2.29 0.62 -4.20
N THR A 58 -3.18 -0.04 -4.95
CA THR A 58 -3.61 -1.42 -4.63
C THR A 58 -2.49 -2.46 -4.77
N ALA A 59 -1.40 -2.12 -5.45
CA ALA A 59 -0.21 -2.94 -5.52
C ALA A 59 1.04 -2.06 -5.49
N LEU A 60 2.03 -2.47 -4.69
CA LEU A 60 3.30 -1.78 -4.54
C LEU A 60 4.44 -2.80 -4.63
N SER A 61 5.53 -2.38 -5.26
CA SER A 61 6.80 -3.09 -5.27
C SER A 61 7.87 -2.23 -4.61
N ALA A 62 8.81 -2.89 -3.95
CA ALA A 62 10.02 -2.24 -3.48
C ALA A 62 11.09 -2.22 -4.57
N TYR A 63 11.90 -1.16 -4.57
CA TYR A 63 13.00 -0.92 -5.49
C TYR A 63 14.22 -0.46 -4.67
N TYR A 64 15.37 -1.10 -4.87
CA TYR A 64 16.60 -0.73 -4.18
C TYR A 64 17.17 0.60 -4.68
N GLN A 65 17.68 1.42 -3.77
CA GLN A 65 18.51 2.56 -4.12
C GLN A 65 20.00 2.17 -4.04
N TRP A 66 20.57 1.70 -5.17
CA TRP A 66 21.98 1.29 -5.30
C TRP A 66 22.40 0.15 -4.32
N LYS A 67 23.45 -0.61 -4.65
CA LYS A 67 23.77 -1.90 -3.98
C LYS A 67 24.24 -1.81 -2.51
N ILE A 68 24.21 -0.62 -1.88
CA ILE A 68 24.85 -0.39 -0.56
C ILE A 68 23.89 0.24 0.47
N THR A 69 22.76 0.83 0.05
CA THR A 69 21.87 1.49 1.02
C THR A 69 20.82 0.53 1.59
N ARG A 70 20.43 0.79 2.85
CA ARG A 70 19.31 0.11 3.53
C ARG A 70 17.98 0.83 3.26
N VAL A 71 17.92 1.58 2.17
CA VAL A 71 16.80 2.44 1.78
C VAL A 71 16.20 1.89 0.50
N PHE A 72 14.88 1.83 0.48
CA PHE A 72 14.08 1.27 -0.59
C PHE A 72 13.01 2.28 -0.97
N HIS A 73 12.71 2.37 -2.26
CA HIS A 73 11.54 3.09 -2.73
C HIS A 73 10.39 2.14 -2.96
N LEU A 74 9.20 2.52 -2.53
CA LEU A 74 7.97 1.80 -2.81
C LEU A 74 7.21 2.55 -3.90
N GLY A 75 6.72 1.80 -4.88
CA GLY A 75 5.96 2.37 -5.97
C GLY A 75 5.13 1.35 -6.72
N ASP A 76 4.22 1.84 -7.55
CA ASP A 76 3.39 1.01 -8.43
C ASP A 76 4.10 0.75 -9.78
N SER A 77 3.36 0.42 -10.83
CA SER A 77 3.91 0.20 -12.17
C SER A 77 4.20 1.49 -12.95
N THR A 78 3.69 2.63 -12.50
CA THR A 78 3.79 3.93 -13.18
C THR A 78 4.80 4.86 -12.51
N ASN A 79 4.90 4.80 -11.18
CA ASN A 79 5.84 5.57 -10.40
C ASN A 79 6.47 4.66 -9.33
N HIS A 80 7.76 4.37 -9.50
CA HIS A 80 8.52 3.49 -8.60
C HIS A 80 8.99 4.17 -7.30
N LYS A 81 8.72 5.47 -7.14
CA LYS A 81 9.23 6.32 -6.07
C LYS A 81 8.12 7.15 -5.42
N LEU A 82 7.08 6.47 -4.95
CA LEU A 82 5.96 7.09 -4.23
C LEU A 82 6.28 7.27 -2.74
N TYR A 83 6.84 6.23 -2.13
CA TYR A 83 7.22 6.22 -0.72
C TYR A 83 8.65 5.73 -0.56
N THR A 84 9.19 5.91 0.64
CA THR A 84 10.52 5.46 1.02
C THR A 84 10.42 4.63 2.27
N ALA A 85 11.28 3.63 2.38
CA ALA A 85 11.45 2.89 3.61
C ALA A 85 12.92 2.65 3.89
N SER A 86 13.26 2.55 5.18
CA SER A 86 14.62 2.26 5.63
C SER A 86 14.63 1.11 6.63
N THR A 87 15.74 0.35 6.66
CA THR A 87 15.97 -0.68 7.68
C THR A 87 17.21 -0.36 8.52
N HIS A 88 17.10 -0.51 9.83
CA HIS A 88 18.16 -0.33 10.81
C HIS A 88 18.36 -1.63 11.57
N ALA A 89 19.61 -2.08 11.72
CA ALA A 89 19.92 -3.33 12.43
C ALA A 89 20.29 -3.11 13.91
N GLY A 90 20.22 -1.88 14.42
CA GLY A 90 20.54 -1.57 15.82
C GLY A 90 22.03 -1.55 16.18
N ILE A 91 22.93 -1.76 15.22
CA ILE A 91 24.40 -1.85 15.44
C ILE A 91 25.19 -0.64 14.90
N SER A 92 24.51 0.41 14.44
CA SER A 92 25.13 1.59 13.81
C SER A 92 25.08 2.79 14.75
N SER A 93 26.17 3.56 14.79
CA SER A 93 26.22 4.86 15.46
C SER A 93 25.33 5.94 14.81
N LYS A 94 24.81 5.68 13.60
CA LYS A 94 23.99 6.60 12.80
C LYS A 94 22.50 6.24 12.77
N GLY A 95 22.02 5.38 13.67
CA GLY A 95 20.62 4.97 13.72
C GLY A 95 20.16 4.63 15.13
N PRO A 96 18.87 4.34 15.32
CA PRO A 96 18.39 3.86 16.61
C PRO A 96 19.17 2.59 17.00
N ASN A 97 19.58 2.49 18.27
CA ASN A 97 20.28 1.33 18.86
C ASN A 97 19.37 0.09 19.01
N ILE A 98 18.27 0.04 18.26
CA ILE A 98 17.28 -1.02 18.24
C ILE A 98 16.98 -1.32 16.77
N PRO A 99 16.93 -2.59 16.35
CA PRO A 99 16.51 -2.94 15.02
C PRO A 99 15.12 -2.38 14.70
N CYS A 100 14.98 -1.67 13.58
CA CYS A 100 13.71 -1.11 13.17
C CYS A 100 13.59 -0.97 11.66
N VAL A 101 12.36 -0.80 11.20
CA VAL A 101 11.99 -0.41 9.85
C VAL A 101 11.18 0.88 9.94
N VAL A 102 11.49 1.86 9.10
CA VAL A 102 10.73 3.12 9.01
C VAL A 102 10.10 3.21 7.62
N LEU A 103 8.83 3.58 7.57
CA LEU A 103 8.11 3.93 6.34
C LEU A 103 7.86 5.44 6.35
N TYR A 104 8.24 6.12 5.27
CA TYR A 104 8.15 7.57 5.13
C TYR A 104 7.04 7.97 4.16
N ASN A 105 6.45 9.14 4.39
CA ASN A 105 5.36 9.71 3.60
C ASN A 105 5.87 10.44 2.34
N GLY A 106 6.73 9.77 1.57
CA GLY A 106 7.27 10.37 0.36
C GLY A 106 8.54 9.72 -0.18
N PRO A 107 9.10 10.28 -1.27
CA PRO A 107 10.21 9.71 -2.02
C PRO A 107 11.59 9.84 -1.32
N SER A 108 11.66 10.36 -0.10
CA SER A 108 12.90 10.61 0.64
C SER A 108 12.83 10.13 2.10
N ASP A 109 13.99 9.84 2.69
CA ASP A 109 14.15 9.57 4.13
C ASP A 109 14.05 10.84 5.01
N LYS A 110 13.83 11.99 4.37
CA LYS A 110 13.57 13.29 5.01
C LYS A 110 12.09 13.60 5.13
N ASP A 111 11.24 12.85 4.44
CA ASP A 111 9.79 13.02 4.55
C ASP A 111 9.29 12.52 5.92
N PRO A 112 8.12 12.98 6.42
CA PRO A 112 7.59 12.54 7.71
C PRO A 112 7.41 11.02 7.78
N ALA A 113 7.69 10.41 8.93
CA ALA A 113 7.46 8.98 9.13
C ALA A 113 5.94 8.67 9.22
N LEU A 114 5.47 7.72 8.41
CA LEU A 114 4.11 7.16 8.48
C LEU A 114 4.00 6.04 9.49
N ALA A 115 5.07 5.26 9.65
CA ALA A 115 5.13 4.20 10.62
C ALA A 115 6.58 3.87 10.96
N VAL A 116 6.80 3.46 12.20
CA VAL A 116 8.03 2.82 12.62
C VAL A 116 7.66 1.48 13.22
N VAL A 117 8.36 0.41 12.84
CA VAL A 117 8.29 -0.88 13.54
C VAL A 117 9.65 -1.23 14.09
N SER A 118 9.73 -1.48 15.39
CA SER A 118 10.97 -1.79 16.09
C SER A 118 10.83 -3.05 16.94
N GLU A 119 11.95 -3.56 17.45
CA GLU A 119 11.92 -4.52 18.54
C GLU A 119 11.39 -3.89 19.83
N GLN A 120 10.79 -4.69 20.71
CA GLN A 120 10.44 -4.27 22.06
C GLN A 120 11.69 -3.87 22.88
N LYS A 121 11.57 -2.90 23.79
CA LYS A 121 12.66 -2.54 24.70
C LYS A 121 13.16 -3.76 25.49
N GLY A 122 14.48 -3.93 25.59
CA GLY A 122 15.09 -5.14 26.15
C GLY A 122 15.11 -6.33 25.19
N TRP A 123 15.05 -6.05 23.88
CA TRP A 123 15.01 -7.06 22.83
C TRP A 123 16.12 -8.10 22.96
N ASN A 124 15.75 -9.34 22.71
CA ASN A 124 16.67 -10.45 22.50
C ASN A 124 16.33 -11.11 21.16
N LEU A 125 17.27 -11.84 20.58
CA LEU A 125 17.09 -12.48 19.27
C LEU A 125 15.95 -13.51 19.21
N LYS A 126 15.42 -13.94 20.37
CA LYS A 126 14.35 -14.95 20.48
C LYS A 126 12.94 -14.37 20.46
N SER A 127 12.75 -13.08 20.73
CA SER A 127 11.40 -12.49 20.76
C SER A 127 11.05 -11.85 19.42
N PRO A 128 10.08 -12.36 18.64
CA PRO A 128 9.62 -11.71 17.40
C PRO A 128 8.60 -10.57 17.66
N ILE A 129 8.41 -10.16 18.93
CA ILE A 129 7.49 -9.07 19.29
C ILE A 129 7.95 -7.79 18.61
N SER A 130 7.02 -7.19 17.86
CA SER A 130 7.26 -5.97 17.11
C SER A 130 6.39 -4.86 17.66
N VAL A 131 6.99 -3.72 17.96
CA VAL A 131 6.33 -2.51 18.44
C VAL A 131 6.17 -1.56 17.25
N ILE A 132 4.94 -1.19 16.93
CA ILE A 132 4.62 -0.34 15.78
C ILE A 132 4.16 1.01 16.30
N THR A 133 4.84 2.08 15.91
CA THR A 133 4.47 3.46 16.21
C THR A 133 3.83 4.09 14.98
N LEU A 134 2.65 4.68 15.17
CA LEU A 134 1.86 5.34 14.12
C LEU A 134 1.53 6.78 14.53
N PRO A 135 1.36 7.70 13.56
CA PRO A 135 0.73 8.99 13.80
C PRO A 135 -0.62 8.83 14.52
N PRO A 136 -0.96 9.76 15.42
CA PRO A 136 -2.26 9.76 16.08
C PRO A 136 -3.37 9.93 15.04
N LEU A 137 -4.52 9.29 15.30
CA LEU A 137 -5.74 9.59 14.58
C LEU A 137 -6.25 10.93 15.11
N THR A 138 -6.03 12.03 14.37
CA THR A 138 -6.66 13.29 14.73
C THR A 138 -8.17 13.12 14.55
N PRO A 139 -8.99 13.40 15.59
CA PRO A 139 -10.42 13.55 15.35
C PRO A 139 -10.59 14.73 14.41
N SER A 140 -11.30 14.54 13.30
CA SER A 140 -11.67 15.62 12.40
C SER A 140 -12.41 16.68 13.22
N SER A 141 -11.73 17.76 13.60
CA SER A 141 -12.40 18.93 14.11
C SER A 141 -13.09 19.55 12.91
N GLY A 142 -14.41 19.71 12.98
CA GLY A 142 -15.24 20.24 11.91
C GLY A 142 -14.78 21.62 11.42
N PRO A 143 -15.37 22.14 10.33
CA PRO A 143 -14.97 23.40 9.76
C PRO A 143 -15.25 24.54 10.75
N GLY A 144 -14.18 25.12 11.30
CA GLY A 144 -14.25 26.33 12.11
C GLY A 144 -13.81 26.12 13.55
N LEU A 145 -12.49 26.08 13.77
CA LEU A 145 -11.88 26.71 14.93
C LEU A 145 -10.50 27.19 14.49
N ASN A 146 -10.37 28.52 14.36
CA ASN A 146 -9.08 29.17 14.21
C ASN A 146 -8.18 28.73 15.36
N LEU A 147 -7.11 28.00 15.03
CA LEU A 147 -6.02 27.74 15.95
C LEU A 147 -5.40 29.10 16.29
N THR A 148 -5.84 29.67 17.41
CA THR A 148 -5.10 30.70 18.12
C THR A 148 -3.71 30.14 18.41
N ASN A 149 -2.68 30.92 18.09
CA ASN A 149 -1.26 30.65 18.38
C ASN A 149 -1.02 30.65 19.90
N ASP A 150 -1.63 29.73 20.62
CA ASP A 150 -1.45 29.55 22.04
C ASP A 150 -0.47 28.38 22.27
N PRO A 151 0.81 28.65 22.63
CA PRO A 151 1.84 27.62 22.79
C PRO A 151 1.57 26.65 23.96
N ALA A 152 0.50 26.86 24.74
CA ALA A 152 0.05 25.95 25.80
C ALA A 152 -1.02 24.93 25.34
N ALA A 153 -1.58 25.07 24.12
CA ALA A 153 -2.56 24.14 23.55
C ALA A 153 -1.91 23.01 22.71
N GLN A 154 -0.58 22.89 22.74
CA GLN A 154 0.17 21.77 22.17
C GLN A 154 0.13 20.57 23.14
N GLY A 155 -1.09 20.15 23.48
CA GLY A 155 -1.34 18.96 24.28
C GLY A 155 -0.99 17.72 23.47
N ASP A 156 0.14 17.11 23.82
CA ASP A 156 0.52 15.71 23.57
C ASP A 156 -0.12 15.06 22.33
N THR A 157 0.39 15.36 21.14
CA THR A 157 0.18 14.52 19.94
C THR A 157 1.02 13.25 20.07
N SER A 158 0.76 12.48 21.14
CA SER A 158 1.47 11.25 21.43
C SER A 158 1.21 10.26 20.29
N SER A 159 2.30 9.75 19.72
CA SER A 159 2.20 8.70 18.71
C SER A 159 1.53 7.46 19.31
N VAL A 160 0.65 6.81 18.55
CA VAL A 160 -0.04 5.62 19.02
C VAL A 160 0.86 4.41 18.81
N THR A 161 0.95 3.54 19.82
CA THR A 161 1.75 2.32 19.75
C THR A 161 0.88 1.08 19.66
N GLU A 162 1.17 0.23 18.70
CA GLU A 162 0.58 -1.08 18.46
C GLU A 162 1.61 -2.19 18.64
N ILE A 163 1.13 -3.42 18.87
CA ILE A 163 2.00 -4.59 19.02
C ILE A 163 1.58 -5.67 18.04
N MET A 164 2.52 -6.07 17.19
CA MET A 164 2.42 -7.30 16.41
C MET A 164 3.14 -8.42 17.15
N ARG A 165 2.41 -9.50 17.44
CA ARG A 165 2.95 -10.69 18.13
C ARG A 165 3.02 -11.85 17.17
N ALA A 166 4.13 -12.59 17.21
CA ALA A 166 4.18 -13.89 16.56
C ALA A 166 3.73 -14.98 17.53
N SER A 167 3.12 -16.02 17.00
CA SER A 167 2.78 -17.24 17.74
C SER A 167 2.85 -18.44 16.81
N VAL A 168 2.98 -19.63 17.40
CA VAL A 168 2.84 -20.90 16.67
C VAL A 168 1.46 -21.46 16.96
N LEU A 169 0.71 -21.85 15.92
CA LEU A 169 -0.60 -22.49 16.09
C LEU A 169 -0.44 -23.88 16.75
N SER A 170 -1.55 -24.51 17.13
CA SER A 170 -1.52 -25.79 17.86
C SER A 170 -0.88 -26.94 17.07
N ASP A 171 -0.74 -26.80 15.75
CA ASP A 171 0.02 -27.74 14.90
C ASP A 171 1.53 -27.69 15.11
N ARG A 172 2.02 -26.75 15.95
CA ARG A 172 3.43 -26.48 16.28
C ARG A 172 4.34 -26.20 15.08
N LYS A 173 3.75 -25.89 13.93
CA LYS A 173 4.46 -25.70 12.66
C LYS A 173 4.10 -24.38 12.01
N THR A 174 2.84 -23.97 12.14
CA THR A 174 2.32 -22.77 11.50
C THR A 174 2.61 -21.56 12.37
N VAL A 175 3.56 -20.75 11.91
CA VAL A 175 3.84 -19.43 12.46
C VAL A 175 2.81 -18.44 11.92
N VAL A 176 2.26 -17.64 12.82
CA VAL A 176 1.35 -16.54 12.51
C VAL A 176 1.81 -15.24 13.18
N PHE A 177 1.50 -14.10 12.56
CA PHE A 177 1.74 -12.78 13.16
C PHE A 177 0.43 -12.02 13.27
N ARG A 178 0.08 -11.61 14.49
CA ARG A 178 -1.21 -11.02 14.82
C ARG A 178 -1.09 -9.59 15.29
N PHE A 179 -2.01 -8.75 14.86
CA PHE A 179 -2.15 -7.38 15.34
C PHE A 179 -3.62 -6.96 15.27
N SER A 180 -3.93 -5.78 15.80
CA SER A 180 -5.22 -5.12 15.65
C SER A 180 -5.00 -3.66 15.32
N ILE A 181 -5.90 -3.08 14.53
CA ILE A 181 -5.80 -1.68 14.12
C ILE A 181 -7.18 -1.12 13.84
N GLU A 182 -7.31 0.20 13.96
CA GLU A 182 -8.48 0.94 13.54
C GLU A 182 -8.63 0.88 12.01
N VAL A 183 -9.84 0.59 11.56
CA VAL A 183 -10.22 0.53 10.16
C VAL A 183 -11.50 1.33 9.91
N GLY A 184 -11.69 1.75 8.66
CA GLY A 184 -12.84 2.55 8.23
C GLY A 184 -12.44 3.97 7.82
N ARG A 185 -13.25 4.56 6.92
CA ARG A 185 -13.09 5.95 6.45
C ARG A 185 -13.97 6.93 7.23
N ASP A 186 -15.21 6.53 7.47
CA ASP A 186 -16.25 7.39 8.06
C ASP A 186 -16.53 7.04 9.54
N GLY A 187 -15.48 6.64 10.24
CA GLY A 187 -15.55 6.13 11.60
C GLY A 187 -14.60 4.97 11.79
N PHE A 188 -13.88 4.99 12.91
CA PHE A 188 -12.90 3.98 13.24
C PHE A 188 -13.51 2.86 14.06
N ARG A 189 -13.31 1.62 13.61
CA ARG A 189 -13.56 0.41 14.41
C ARG A 189 -12.29 -0.41 14.47
N ARG A 190 -12.01 -1.00 15.63
CA ARG A 190 -10.81 -1.82 15.82
C ARG A 190 -11.06 -3.24 15.35
N GLU A 191 -10.24 -3.73 14.43
CA GLU A 191 -10.36 -5.08 13.87
C GLU A 191 -9.07 -5.89 14.03
N ARG A 192 -9.19 -7.23 13.91
CA ARG A 192 -8.08 -8.18 14.10
C ARG A 192 -7.58 -8.71 12.77
N PHE A 193 -6.26 -8.83 12.66
CA PHE A 193 -5.58 -9.29 11.48
C PHE A 193 -4.50 -10.33 11.81
N GLU A 194 -4.26 -11.24 10.89
CA GLU A 194 -3.25 -12.29 11.02
C GLU A 194 -2.52 -12.54 9.70
N TRP A 195 -1.20 -12.40 9.71
CA TRP A 195 -0.37 -12.89 8.62
C TRP A 195 -0.16 -14.40 8.77
N ARG A 196 -0.43 -15.15 7.70
CA ARG A 196 -0.08 -16.57 7.59
C ARG A 196 0.81 -16.81 6.39
N LYS A 197 1.70 -17.79 6.47
CA LYS A 197 2.44 -18.27 5.30
C LYS A 197 1.47 -18.70 4.21
N LEU A 198 1.70 -18.18 3.01
CA LEU A 198 0.99 -18.58 1.80
C LEU A 198 1.84 -19.64 1.10
N LYS A 199 1.28 -20.83 0.91
CA LYS A 199 1.84 -21.82 -0.02
C LYS A 199 1.46 -21.34 -1.42
N THR A 200 2.43 -20.91 -2.21
CA THR A 200 2.21 -20.46 -3.57
C THR A 200 3.42 -20.79 -4.44
N ASP A 201 3.15 -21.19 -5.67
CA ASP A 201 4.08 -21.37 -6.77
C ASP A 201 4.11 -20.15 -7.71
N ASP A 202 3.40 -19.08 -7.36
CA ASP A 202 3.30 -17.85 -8.16
C ASP A 202 4.70 -17.21 -8.34
N PRO A 203 5.13 -17.03 -9.60
CA PRO A 203 6.46 -16.50 -9.91
C PRO A 203 6.66 -15.05 -9.43
N ASP A 204 5.59 -14.27 -9.23
CA ASP A 204 5.66 -12.89 -8.74
C ASP A 204 6.08 -12.81 -7.27
N TYR A 205 5.73 -13.82 -6.46
CA TYR A 205 6.04 -13.89 -5.03
C TYR A 205 7.29 -14.72 -4.71
N ALA A 206 7.93 -15.31 -5.74
CA ALA A 206 9.18 -16.06 -5.71
C ALA A 206 9.55 -16.67 -4.34
N LYS A 207 8.99 -17.87 -4.06
CA LYS A 207 9.36 -18.78 -2.96
C LYS A 207 8.89 -18.40 -1.55
N HIS A 208 8.67 -17.12 -1.23
CA HIS A 208 8.23 -16.69 0.11
C HIS A 208 7.08 -15.69 0.03
N ALA A 209 5.93 -16.06 0.60
CA ALA A 209 4.76 -15.20 0.67
C ALA A 209 3.99 -15.40 1.97
N VAL A 210 3.32 -14.34 2.41
CA VAL A 210 2.32 -14.36 3.48
C VAL A 210 1.03 -13.70 2.99
N LYS A 211 -0.11 -14.21 3.46
CA LYS A 211 -1.43 -13.62 3.27
C LYS A 211 -1.90 -12.99 4.56
N LEU A 212 -2.49 -11.80 4.48
CA LEU A 212 -3.12 -11.11 5.59
C LEU A 212 -4.59 -11.48 5.65
N LEU A 213 -4.97 -12.13 6.74
CA LEU A 213 -6.34 -12.50 7.04
C LEU A 213 -6.98 -11.44 7.92
N ARG A 214 -8.20 -11.07 7.57
CA ARG A 214 -9.10 -10.24 8.35
C ARG A 214 -10.15 -11.12 9.00
N PHE A 215 -10.40 -10.92 10.29
CA PHE A 215 -11.43 -11.65 11.04
C PHE A 215 -12.58 -10.72 11.35
N ARG A 216 -13.76 -11.00 10.79
CA ARG A 216 -15.00 -10.27 11.07
C ARG A 216 -15.91 -11.13 11.92
N SER A 217 -16.44 -10.56 12.99
CA SER A 217 -17.51 -11.21 13.74
C SER A 217 -18.71 -11.42 12.81
N ARG A 218 -19.21 -12.65 12.73
CA ARG A 218 -20.45 -12.90 12.01
C ARG A 218 -21.57 -12.14 12.72
N PRO A 219 -22.41 -11.35 12.01
CA PRO A 219 -23.58 -10.78 12.64
C PRO A 219 -24.43 -11.93 13.20
N THR A 220 -24.84 -11.83 14.45
CA THR A 220 -25.76 -12.77 15.10
C THR A 220 -27.14 -12.62 14.43
N SER A 221 -27.28 -13.16 13.22
CA SER A 221 -28.58 -13.40 12.62
C SER A 221 -29.27 -14.46 13.48
N ALA A 222 -30.46 -14.13 14.00
CA ALA A 222 -31.29 -15.05 14.74
C ALA A 222 -31.33 -16.42 14.05
N SER A 223 -31.20 -17.48 14.85
CA SER A 223 -31.17 -18.89 14.46
C SER A 223 -31.88 -19.21 13.14
N SER A 224 -31.12 -19.35 12.06
CA SER A 224 -31.51 -20.19 10.94
C SER A 224 -30.68 -21.46 11.04
N LYS A 225 -31.30 -22.49 11.61
CA LYS A 225 -30.94 -23.87 11.29
C LYS A 225 -31.24 -24.01 9.81
N ASP A 226 -30.23 -23.91 8.94
CA ASP A 226 -30.25 -24.56 7.63
C ASP A 226 -28.86 -24.55 6.98
N GLY A 227 -28.37 -25.78 6.79
CA GLY A 227 -27.56 -26.28 5.68
C GLY A 227 -26.52 -25.41 4.99
N SER A 228 -25.27 -25.79 5.22
CA SER A 228 -24.23 -25.99 4.17
C SER A 228 -24.02 -24.87 3.13
N GLY A 229 -23.08 -23.99 3.44
CA GLY A 229 -22.47 -23.08 2.47
C GLY A 229 -21.15 -22.48 2.95
N ALA A 230 -20.40 -23.18 3.81
CA ALA A 230 -19.06 -22.74 4.19
C ALA A 230 -18.07 -23.25 3.13
N ALA A 231 -17.69 -22.37 2.19
CA ALA A 231 -16.54 -22.61 1.35
C ALA A 231 -15.35 -22.97 2.25
N ASN A 232 -14.76 -24.14 2.02
CA ASN A 232 -13.55 -24.60 2.69
C ASN A 232 -12.41 -23.61 2.41
N PHE A 233 -12.22 -22.63 3.28
CA PHE A 233 -11.02 -21.82 3.33
C PHE A 233 -10.29 -22.19 4.62
N GLU A 234 -9.05 -22.67 4.51
CA GLU A 234 -8.15 -23.05 5.62
C GLU A 234 -7.90 -21.86 6.57
N GLY A 235 -8.91 -21.55 7.38
CA GLY A 235 -9.03 -20.38 8.24
C GLY A 235 -9.05 -20.72 9.73
N ASN A 236 -9.36 -21.97 10.10
CA ASN A 236 -9.60 -22.34 11.49
C ASN A 236 -8.29 -22.51 12.27
N GLY A 237 -7.81 -21.42 12.88
CA GLY A 237 -6.77 -21.48 13.90
C GLY A 237 -7.35 -22.15 15.14
N SER A 238 -6.76 -23.26 15.57
CA SER A 238 -7.21 -24.10 16.69
C SER A 238 -7.03 -23.46 18.09
N ASP A 239 -6.72 -22.17 18.16
CA ASP A 239 -6.50 -21.41 19.40
C ASP A 239 -7.61 -20.39 19.69
N GLY A 240 -8.73 -20.44 18.94
CA GLY A 240 -9.91 -19.62 19.18
C GLY A 240 -9.77 -18.16 18.71
N TRP A 241 -8.64 -17.74 18.15
CA TRP A 241 -8.43 -16.34 17.69
C TRP A 241 -9.44 -15.89 16.63
N GLY A 242 -9.95 -16.83 15.84
CA GLY A 242 -10.89 -16.59 14.74
C GLY A 242 -12.16 -17.45 14.79
N ASP A 243 -12.48 -18.08 15.92
CA ASP A 243 -13.68 -18.91 16.02
C ASP A 243 -14.95 -18.07 15.83
N GLY A 244 -15.93 -18.62 15.11
CA GLY A 244 -17.17 -17.92 14.74
C GLY A 244 -17.01 -16.67 13.85
N CYS A 245 -15.81 -16.40 13.32
CA CYS A 245 -15.54 -15.25 12.46
C CYS A 245 -15.58 -15.61 10.97
N GLU A 246 -16.06 -14.69 10.15
CA GLU A 246 -15.80 -14.71 8.71
C GLU A 246 -14.34 -14.29 8.46
N VAL A 247 -13.64 -15.05 7.62
CA VAL A 247 -12.22 -14.83 7.33
C VAL A 247 -12.06 -14.42 5.87
N GLU A 248 -11.42 -13.28 5.65
CA GLU A 248 -11.16 -12.71 4.33
C GLU A 248 -9.66 -12.48 4.13
N VAL A 249 -9.13 -12.78 2.93
CA VAL A 249 -7.77 -12.36 2.55
C VAL A 249 -7.79 -10.92 2.05
N VAL A 250 -7.09 -10.03 2.76
CA VAL A 250 -7.11 -8.59 2.50
C VAL A 250 -5.79 -8.03 1.95
N ALA A 251 -4.70 -8.80 2.05
CA ALA A 251 -3.45 -8.49 1.39
C ALA A 251 -2.61 -9.74 1.18
N VAL A 252 -1.68 -9.70 0.22
CA VAL A 252 -0.60 -10.66 0.07
C VAL A 252 0.71 -9.88 0.01
N PHE A 253 1.68 -10.30 0.80
CA PHE A 253 3.03 -9.75 0.81
C PHE A 253 4.00 -10.87 0.46
N GLY A 254 4.79 -10.70 -0.60
CA GLY A 254 5.78 -11.69 -1.01
C GLY A 254 7.12 -11.06 -1.30
N TRP A 255 8.16 -11.88 -1.16
CA TRP A 255 9.54 -11.43 -1.33
C TRP A 255 10.37 -12.50 -2.02
N LYS A 256 11.33 -12.00 -2.80
CA LYS A 256 12.30 -12.84 -3.48
C LYS A 256 13.45 -13.16 -2.53
N PRO A 257 14.20 -14.25 -2.77
CA PRO A 257 15.45 -14.49 -2.07
C PRO A 257 16.37 -13.27 -2.19
N VAL A 258 17.19 -13.02 -1.16
CA VAL A 258 18.07 -11.83 -1.03
C VAL A 258 18.98 -11.60 -2.26
N TRP A 259 19.26 -12.66 -3.03
CA TRP A 259 20.05 -12.62 -4.26
C TRP A 259 19.33 -11.99 -5.48
N SER A 260 18.01 -11.78 -5.39
CA SER A 260 17.19 -11.15 -6.44
C SER A 260 17.15 -9.63 -6.25
N MET A 261 18.07 -8.92 -6.89
CA MET A 261 18.52 -7.58 -6.48
C MET A 261 17.64 -6.38 -6.89
N ASN A 262 16.58 -6.56 -7.68
CA ASN A 262 15.93 -5.39 -8.31
C ASN A 262 14.57 -5.05 -7.67
N LYS A 263 13.92 -6.05 -7.06
CA LYS A 263 12.59 -5.94 -6.43
C LYS A 263 12.50 -6.91 -5.24
N PRO A 264 12.95 -6.53 -4.04
CA PRO A 264 13.09 -7.46 -2.92
C PRO A 264 11.74 -8.00 -2.46
N PHE A 265 10.70 -7.16 -2.46
CA PHE A 265 9.37 -7.54 -2.04
C PHE A 265 8.29 -6.77 -2.80
N ASN A 266 7.07 -7.27 -2.73
CA ASN A 266 5.88 -6.62 -3.20
C ASN A 266 4.71 -6.90 -2.25
N ILE A 267 3.72 -6.02 -2.28
CA ILE A 267 2.45 -6.17 -1.58
C ILE A 267 1.31 -5.89 -2.56
N ARG A 268 0.26 -6.71 -2.47
CA ARG A 268 -0.98 -6.55 -3.23
C ARG A 268 -2.14 -6.56 -2.25
N PHE A 269 -2.96 -5.53 -2.27
CA PHE A 269 -4.20 -5.48 -1.52
C PHE A 269 -5.28 -6.30 -2.24
N MET A 270 -6.05 -7.03 -1.46
CA MET A 270 -7.05 -8.00 -1.89
C MET A 270 -8.38 -7.72 -1.16
N GLY A 271 -9.50 -8.23 -1.67
CA GLY A 271 -10.80 -8.09 -1.01
C GLY A 271 -11.10 -6.65 -0.58
N SER A 272 -11.53 -6.48 0.67
CA SER A 272 -11.75 -5.19 1.33
C SER A 272 -10.52 -4.29 1.46
N GLY A 273 -9.31 -4.84 1.42
CA GLY A 273 -8.09 -4.04 1.32
C GLY A 273 -7.96 -3.34 -0.02
N LYS A 274 -8.40 -3.97 -1.11
CA LYS A 274 -8.34 -3.41 -2.48
C LYS A 274 -9.38 -2.30 -2.69
N THR A 275 -10.55 -2.40 -2.06
CA THR A 275 -11.62 -1.40 -2.21
C THR A 275 -11.38 -0.12 -1.40
N GLY A 276 -10.41 -0.14 -0.48
CA GLY A 276 -10.06 0.99 0.38
C GLY A 276 -11.01 1.19 1.57
N GLU A 277 -11.98 0.28 1.80
CA GLU A 277 -12.91 0.40 2.93
C GLU A 277 -12.23 0.27 4.30
N LEU A 278 -11.04 -0.35 4.34
CA LEU A 278 -10.24 -0.50 5.55
C LEU A 278 -9.53 0.79 5.95
N GLY A 279 -9.40 1.75 5.02
CA GLY A 279 -8.78 3.04 5.25
C GLY A 279 -7.25 3.03 5.22
N ASP A 280 -6.66 4.23 5.16
CA ASP A 280 -5.23 4.40 4.92
C ASP A 280 -4.37 3.95 6.12
N ARG A 281 -4.86 4.12 7.36
CA ARG A 281 -4.17 3.64 8.56
C ARG A 281 -3.95 2.13 8.52
N TRP A 282 -4.95 1.39 8.06
CA TRP A 282 -4.81 -0.05 7.85
C TRP A 282 -3.81 -0.37 6.74
N ALA A 283 -3.83 0.38 5.63
CA ALA A 283 -2.89 0.17 4.53
C ALA A 283 -1.43 0.36 4.99
N VAL A 284 -1.14 1.43 5.75
CA VAL A 284 0.15 1.62 6.41
C VAL A 284 0.51 0.43 7.29
N MET A 285 -0.43 -0.02 8.14
CA MET A 285 -0.21 -1.13 9.05
C MET A 285 0.12 -2.43 8.30
N ALA A 286 -0.59 -2.72 7.20
CA ALA A 286 -0.34 -3.89 6.37
C ALA A 286 1.05 -3.83 5.71
N ILE A 287 1.44 -2.67 5.17
CA ILE A 287 2.76 -2.49 4.54
C ILE A 287 3.88 -2.68 5.56
N ILE A 288 3.84 -1.95 6.68
CA ILE A 288 4.94 -1.95 7.67
C ILE A 288 5.09 -3.30 8.37
N THR A 289 3.98 -4.02 8.63
CA THR A 289 4.03 -5.36 9.22
C THR A 289 4.51 -6.42 8.24
N GLY A 290 4.12 -6.36 6.96
CA GLY A 290 4.68 -7.22 5.91
C GLY A 290 6.19 -7.01 5.75
N MET A 291 6.65 -5.75 5.72
CA MET A 291 8.07 -5.41 5.70
C MET A 291 8.82 -5.93 6.92
N ARG A 292 8.21 -5.85 8.10
CA ARG A 292 8.80 -6.40 9.33
C ARG A 292 8.98 -7.91 9.24
N ILE A 293 7.99 -8.63 8.73
CA ILE A 293 8.09 -10.09 8.54
C ILE A 293 9.23 -10.42 7.58
N TRP A 294 9.35 -9.71 6.46
CA TRP A 294 10.48 -9.87 5.54
C TRP A 294 11.85 -9.62 6.22
N PHE A 295 11.94 -8.58 7.06
CA PHE A 295 13.16 -8.31 7.81
C PHE A 295 13.46 -9.42 8.85
N LEU A 296 12.45 -9.95 9.54
CA LEU A 296 12.58 -11.09 10.45
C LEU A 296 12.97 -12.38 9.70
N ASP A 297 12.44 -12.59 8.50
CA ASP A 297 12.75 -13.75 7.65
C ASP A 297 14.23 -13.75 7.25
N SER A 298 14.78 -12.58 6.90
CA SER A 298 16.21 -12.42 6.62
C SER A 298 17.13 -12.75 7.82
N GLN A 299 16.56 -12.81 9.02
CA GLN A 299 17.22 -13.17 10.28
C GLN A 299 16.89 -14.60 10.75
N ASN A 300 16.16 -15.39 9.95
CA ASN A 300 15.61 -16.71 10.32
C ASN A 300 14.70 -16.70 11.56
N ARG A 301 13.95 -15.61 11.79
CA ARG A 301 13.07 -15.42 12.96
C ARG A 301 11.58 -15.61 12.65
N THR A 302 11.28 -16.25 11.52
CA THR A 302 9.92 -16.55 11.03
C THR A 302 9.61 -18.05 11.06
N ILE A 303 10.51 -18.87 11.62
CA ILE A 303 10.36 -20.32 11.75
C ILE A 303 9.83 -20.69 13.14
N ALA A 304 9.10 -21.80 13.26
CA ALA A 304 8.46 -22.17 14.53
C ALA A 304 9.47 -22.29 15.69
N THR A 305 10.64 -22.87 15.43
CA THR A 305 11.71 -23.06 16.43
C THR A 305 12.32 -21.75 16.96
N SER A 306 12.09 -20.61 16.31
CA SER A 306 12.58 -19.30 16.77
C SER A 306 11.55 -18.53 17.61
N ILE A 307 10.34 -19.06 17.77
CA ILE A 307 9.19 -18.37 18.40
C ILE A 307 8.80 -19.02 19.74
N GLU A 308 9.12 -20.30 19.94
CA GLU A 308 9.07 -21.01 21.22
C GLU A 308 10.19 -20.56 22.18
#